data_AF-A0A9P6P698-F1
#
_entry.id   AF-A0A9P6P698-F1
#
_cell.length_a   1.000
_cell.length_b   1.000
_cell.length_c   1.000
_cell.angle_alpha   90.00
_cell.angle_beta   90.00
_cell.angle_gamma   90.00
#
_symmetry.space_group_name_H-M   'P 1'
#
loop_
_entity.id
_entity.type
_entity.pdbx_description
1 polymer ?
#
loop_
_entity_poly.entity_id
_entity_poly.type
_entity_poly.pdbx_seq_one_letter_code
_entity_poly.pdbx_strand_id
1 'polypeptide(L)'
;MGDRDQLVISDFGCAHLSSVEGHDDGIDEIGTRFYKAPEHLFGYRVYTAATDVWSLGVIFLELLSGTYLFPGGSDLEQIGMIKRALGSPSKSVINEEMNQYPDANKLIFFNGDGKDDTDTDEDEEYEEDEEERLHTLNYILDTSHILTDHQTFIRRILTWSIKNRISIEEILAFVEHENS
;
A
#
# COMPACT_ATOMS: atom_id res chain seq x y z
N MET A 1 -38.19 -9.13 1.68
CA MET A 1 -37.00 -9.54 2.43
C MET A 1 -35.87 -8.72 1.83
N GLY A 2 -35.44 -7.63 2.48
CA GLY A 2 -34.39 -6.79 1.91
C GLY A 2 -33.06 -7.55 1.89
N ASP A 3 -32.27 -7.37 0.83
CA ASP A 3 -30.90 -7.89 0.72
C ASP A 3 -30.10 -7.45 1.94
N ARG A 4 -29.83 -8.37 2.88
CA ARG A 4 -29.04 -8.09 4.08
C ARG A 4 -27.54 -8.32 3.87
N ASP A 5 -27.15 -8.76 2.68
CA ASP A 5 -25.79 -9.18 2.34
C ASP A 5 -25.15 -8.31 1.25
N GLN A 6 -25.71 -7.11 0.99
CA GLN A 6 -25.14 -6.16 0.03
C GLN A 6 -24.19 -5.18 0.72
N LEU A 7 -22.90 -5.23 0.33
CA LEU A 7 -21.94 -4.18 0.62
C LEU A 7 -22.18 -3.01 -0.35
N VAL A 8 -22.36 -1.81 0.20
CA VAL A 8 -22.59 -0.58 -0.58
C VAL A 8 -21.48 0.41 -0.26
N ILE A 9 -20.83 0.93 -1.30
CA ILE A 9 -19.87 2.03 -1.17
C ILE A 9 -20.67 3.33 -0.98
N SER A 10 -20.28 4.13 0.00
CA SER A 10 -20.91 5.42 0.30
C SER A 10 -19.84 6.48 0.56
N ASP A 11 -20.25 7.74 0.62
CA ASP A 11 -19.39 8.92 0.80
C ASP A 11 -18.46 9.26 -0.38
N PHE A 12 -19.07 9.62 -1.51
CA PHE A 12 -18.38 10.12 -2.69
C PHE A 12 -18.02 11.62 -2.61
N GLY A 13 -17.98 12.22 -1.40
CA GLY A 13 -17.63 13.64 -1.22
C GLY A 13 -16.22 14.00 -1.72
N CYS A 14 -15.41 12.96 -1.96
CA CYS A 14 -14.01 13.02 -2.34
C CYS A 14 -13.75 12.48 -3.77
N ALA A 15 -14.80 12.02 -4.47
CA ALA A 15 -14.65 11.38 -5.76
C ALA A 15 -14.28 12.41 -6.84
N HIS A 16 -13.29 12.08 -7.67
CA HIS A 16 -12.82 12.93 -8.76
C HIS A 16 -12.98 12.22 -10.11
N LEU A 17 -13.33 12.98 -11.15
CA LEU A 17 -13.34 12.46 -12.52
C LEU A 17 -11.89 12.36 -12.99
N SER A 18 -11.45 11.22 -13.50
CA SER A 18 -10.08 11.09 -14.02
C SER A 18 -9.83 12.12 -15.13
N SER A 19 -9.06 13.17 -14.82
CA SER A 19 -8.68 14.15 -15.82
C SER A 19 -7.70 13.51 -16.79
N VAL A 20 -8.05 13.48 -18.07
CA VAL A 20 -7.25 12.89 -19.17
C VAL A 20 -5.88 13.59 -19.33
N GLU A 21 -5.68 14.74 -18.66
CA GLU A 21 -4.53 15.63 -18.87
C GLU A 21 -3.63 15.79 -17.63
N GLY A 22 -3.45 14.76 -16.80
CA GLY A 22 -2.26 14.61 -15.92
C GLY A 22 -1.84 15.77 -14.99
N HIS A 23 -2.69 16.78 -14.80
CA HIS A 23 -2.45 17.95 -13.97
C HIS A 23 -3.68 18.15 -13.10
N ASP A 24 -3.56 17.64 -11.89
CA ASP A 24 -4.55 17.82 -10.85
C ASP A 24 -3.92 18.72 -9.77
N ASP A 25 -3.75 19.99 -10.14
CA ASP A 25 -3.09 21.02 -9.31
C ASP A 25 -3.94 21.46 -8.10
N GLY A 26 -5.00 20.74 -7.75
CA GLY A 26 -6.02 21.25 -6.84
C GLY A 26 -6.68 20.25 -5.90
N ILE A 27 -6.31 18.97 -5.87
CA ILE A 27 -6.82 18.07 -4.83
C ILE A 27 -6.00 18.29 -3.57
N ASP A 28 -6.57 19.09 -2.66
CA ASP A 28 -6.19 19.08 -1.25
C ASP A 28 -6.19 17.64 -0.73
N GLU A 29 -5.36 17.34 0.27
CA GLU A 29 -5.23 16.00 0.82
C GLU A 29 -6.58 15.51 1.39
N ILE A 30 -7.33 14.76 0.59
CA ILE A 30 -8.64 14.25 0.96
C ILE A 30 -8.52 12.79 1.41
N GLY A 31 -9.12 12.47 2.55
CA GLY A 31 -9.28 11.10 3.07
C GLY A 31 -8.48 10.79 4.34
N THR A 32 -8.77 9.64 4.95
CA THR A 32 -8.05 9.15 6.14
C THR A 32 -6.71 8.55 5.73
N ARG A 33 -5.61 9.06 6.31
CA ARG A 33 -4.22 8.65 5.97
C ARG A 33 -3.99 7.14 6.00
N PHE A 34 -4.70 6.42 6.86
CA PHE A 34 -4.48 4.99 7.09
C PHE A 34 -4.67 4.13 5.83
N TYR A 35 -5.49 4.61 4.88
CA TYR A 35 -5.79 3.93 3.62
C TYR A 35 -5.01 4.50 2.43
N LYS A 36 -4.14 5.49 2.65
CA LYS A 36 -3.45 6.22 1.59
C LYS A 36 -2.42 5.34 0.89
N ALA A 37 -2.47 5.34 -0.45
CA ALA A 37 -1.52 4.63 -1.30
C ALA A 37 -0.10 5.21 -1.20
N PRO A 38 0.96 4.40 -1.33
CA PRO A 38 2.34 4.82 -1.10
C PRO A 38 2.75 5.98 -2.01
N GLU A 39 2.32 6.00 -3.27
CA GLU A 39 2.61 7.08 -4.22
C GLU A 39 2.21 8.46 -3.70
N HIS A 40 1.09 8.58 -2.99
CA HIS A 40 0.60 9.85 -2.47
C HIS A 40 1.39 10.33 -1.24
N LEU A 41 1.97 9.40 -0.48
CA LEU A 41 2.88 9.71 0.65
C LEU A 41 4.22 10.26 0.16
N PHE A 42 4.60 9.94 -1.09
CA PHE A 42 5.77 10.49 -1.78
C PHE A 42 5.44 11.72 -2.65
N GLY A 43 4.28 12.34 -2.47
CA GLY A 43 3.96 13.59 -3.16
C GLY A 43 3.35 13.40 -4.55
N TYR A 44 3.12 12.16 -5.02
CA TYR A 44 2.44 11.96 -6.30
C TYR A 44 0.97 12.38 -6.16
N ARG A 45 0.49 13.26 -7.04
CA ARG A 45 -0.87 13.85 -6.96
C ARG A 45 -1.84 13.32 -8.01
N VAL A 46 -1.42 12.35 -8.83
CA VAL A 46 -2.30 11.74 -9.82
C VAL A 46 -3.08 10.60 -9.18
N TYR A 47 -4.38 10.79 -8.99
CA TYR A 47 -5.29 9.75 -8.54
C TYR A 47 -5.71 8.86 -9.71
N THR A 48 -5.65 7.55 -9.51
CA THR A 48 -6.07 6.57 -10.50
C THR A 48 -6.89 5.48 -9.83
N ALA A 49 -7.54 4.62 -10.62
CA ALA A 49 -8.20 3.42 -10.11
C ALA A 49 -7.26 2.56 -9.24
N ALA A 50 -5.95 2.57 -9.51
CA ALA A 50 -4.97 1.84 -8.70
C ALA A 50 -4.87 2.38 -7.27
N THR A 51 -5.14 3.67 -7.04
CA THR A 51 -5.19 4.28 -5.69
C THR A 51 -6.34 3.67 -4.88
N ASP A 52 -7.51 3.52 -5.49
CA ASP A 52 -8.68 2.93 -4.84
C ASP A 52 -8.46 1.44 -4.57
N VAL A 53 -7.83 0.73 -5.51
CA VAL A 53 -7.44 -0.67 -5.34
C VAL A 53 -6.51 -0.86 -4.14
N TRP A 54 -5.53 0.03 -3.93
CA TRP A 54 -4.70 -0.02 -2.72
C TRP A 54 -5.55 0.11 -1.45
N SER A 55 -6.40 1.14 -1.40
CA SER A 55 -7.27 1.41 -0.25
C SER A 55 -8.16 0.21 0.09
N LEU A 56 -8.71 -0.46 -0.94
CA LEU A 56 -9.46 -1.70 -0.81
C LEU A 56 -8.63 -2.83 -0.16
N GLY A 57 -7.37 -2.98 -0.56
CA GLY A 57 -6.46 -3.97 0.04
C GLY A 57 -6.20 -3.73 1.53
N VAL A 58 -6.03 -2.46 1.92
CA VAL A 58 -5.87 -2.09 3.33
C VAL A 58 -7.12 -2.45 4.13
N ILE A 59 -8.31 -2.13 3.60
CA ILE A 59 -9.59 -2.48 4.24
C ILE A 59 -9.72 -4.00 4.38
N PHE A 60 -9.41 -4.77 3.33
CA PHE A 60 -9.48 -6.23 3.41
C PHE A 60 -8.57 -6.82 4.48
N LEU A 61 -7.34 -6.34 4.61
CA LEU A 61 -6.46 -6.81 5.68
C LEU A 61 -6.91 -6.38 7.06
N GLU A 62 -7.45 -5.17 7.22
CA GLU A 62 -8.01 -4.72 8.49
C GLU A 62 -9.21 -5.60 8.90
N LEU A 63 -10.03 -6.03 7.94
CA LEU A 63 -11.11 -6.99 8.20
C LEU A 63 -10.59 -8.38 8.58
N LEU A 64 -9.47 -8.83 8.01
CA LEU A 64 -8.86 -10.12 8.32
C LEU A 64 -8.13 -10.12 9.67
N SER A 65 -7.43 -9.03 10.00
CA SER A 65 -6.63 -8.90 11.22
C SER A 65 -7.41 -8.37 12.42
N GLY A 66 -8.52 -7.65 12.18
CA GLY A 66 -9.27 -6.93 13.20
C GLY A 66 -8.56 -5.68 13.75
N THR A 67 -7.48 -5.23 13.11
CA THR A 67 -6.64 -4.11 13.58
C THR A 67 -6.23 -3.19 12.43
N TYR A 68 -6.02 -1.90 12.73
CA TYR A 68 -5.49 -0.96 11.74
C TYR A 68 -4.10 -1.38 11.29
N LEU A 69 -3.94 -1.61 9.98
CA LEU A 69 -2.67 -2.06 9.43
C LEU A 69 -1.61 -0.95 9.40
N PHE A 70 -2.05 0.27 9.07
CA PHE A 70 -1.17 1.42 8.91
C PHE A 70 -1.69 2.69 9.64
N PRO A 71 -1.75 2.71 10.98
CA PRO A 71 -2.21 3.87 11.74
C PRO A 71 -1.14 4.98 11.89
N GLY A 72 -0.53 5.45 10.80
CA GLY A 72 0.53 6.46 10.83
C GLY A 72 0.03 7.87 11.20
N GLY A 73 0.66 8.51 12.17
CA GLY A 73 0.36 9.89 12.60
C GLY A 73 0.91 10.96 11.64
N SER A 74 1.86 10.60 10.79
CA SER A 74 2.44 11.44 9.73
C SER A 74 2.68 10.62 8.45
N ASP A 75 2.94 11.30 7.32
CA ASP A 75 3.32 10.61 6.07
C ASP A 75 4.57 9.74 6.25
N LEU A 76 5.54 10.22 7.02
CA LEU A 76 6.77 9.47 7.30
C LEU A 76 6.46 8.21 8.11
N GLU A 77 5.70 8.32 9.20
CA GLU A 77 5.29 7.16 9.99
C GLU A 77 4.49 6.16 9.14
N GLN A 78 3.57 6.64 8.31
CA GLN A 78 2.79 5.81 7.39
C GLN A 78 3.69 5.01 6.43
N ILE A 79 4.69 5.66 5.81
CA ILE A 79 5.68 5.01 4.95
C ILE A 79 6.43 3.92 5.72
N GLY A 80 6.83 4.19 6.96
CA GLY A 80 7.53 3.23 7.80
C GLY A 80 6.71 1.99 8.11
N MET A 81 5.41 2.16 8.38
CA MET A 81 4.50 1.03 8.60
C MET A 81 4.30 0.21 7.31
N ILE A 82 4.16 0.86 6.16
CA ILE A 82 4.07 0.16 4.87
C ILE A 82 5.36 -0.61 4.59
N LYS A 83 6.53 -0.01 4.84
CA LYS A 83 7.83 -0.67 4.71
C LYS A 83 7.97 -1.86 5.64
N ARG A 84 7.52 -1.77 6.89
CA ARG A 84 7.51 -2.90 7.81
C ARG A 84 6.62 -4.04 7.29
N ALA A 85 5.45 -3.71 6.74
CA ALA A 85 4.52 -4.73 6.27
C ALA A 85 4.94 -5.41 4.96
N LEU A 86 5.45 -4.64 3.99
CA LEU A 86 5.75 -5.09 2.63
C LEU A 86 7.23 -5.33 2.35
N GLY A 87 8.12 -4.89 3.24
CA GLY A 87 9.54 -4.72 2.96
C GLY A 87 9.83 -3.46 2.15
N SER A 88 11.11 -3.21 1.88
CA SER A 88 11.55 -2.08 1.04
C SER A 88 11.13 -2.25 -0.42
N PRO A 89 10.80 -1.16 -1.14
CA PRO A 89 10.57 -1.23 -2.58
C PRO A 89 11.82 -1.73 -3.30
N SER A 90 11.64 -2.51 -4.36
CA SER A 90 12.76 -3.02 -5.15
C SER A 90 13.48 -1.88 -5.89
N LYS A 91 14.76 -2.10 -6.26
CA LYS A 91 15.54 -1.11 -7.02
C LYS A 91 14.89 -0.72 -8.34
N SER A 92 14.21 -1.66 -9.01
CA SER A 92 13.46 -1.38 -10.25
C SER A 92 12.28 -0.45 -9.99
N VAL A 93 11.47 -0.71 -8.95
CA VAL A 93 10.36 0.19 -8.58
C VAL A 93 10.86 1.58 -8.20
N ILE A 94 11.94 1.66 -7.42
CA ILE A 94 12.56 2.96 -7.07
C ILE A 94 12.98 3.70 -8.35
N ASN A 95 13.72 3.03 -9.23
CA ASN A 95 14.34 3.68 -10.38
C ASN A 95 13.37 4.05 -11.49
N GLU A 96 12.34 3.23 -11.73
CA GLU A 96 11.44 3.33 -12.88
C GLU A 96 10.10 4.00 -12.55
N GLU A 97 9.75 4.09 -11.26
CA GLU A 97 8.49 4.68 -10.80
C GLU A 97 8.73 5.75 -9.75
N MET A 98 9.40 5.43 -8.64
CA MET A 98 9.44 6.36 -7.51
C MET A 98 10.33 7.58 -7.74
N ASN A 99 11.34 7.49 -8.61
CA ASN A 99 12.21 8.61 -8.98
C ASN A 99 11.45 9.82 -9.56
N GLN A 100 10.23 9.64 -10.06
CA GLN A 100 9.40 10.74 -10.55
C GLN A 100 8.58 11.43 -9.45
N TYR A 101 8.55 10.88 -8.24
CA TYR A 101 7.74 11.41 -7.14
C TYR A 101 8.45 12.58 -6.45
N PRO A 102 7.75 13.70 -6.14
CA PRO A 102 8.36 14.89 -5.54
C PRO A 102 9.15 14.63 -4.26
N ASP A 103 8.67 13.72 -3.41
CA ASP A 103 9.25 13.44 -2.10
C ASP A 103 9.98 12.08 -2.04
N ALA A 104 10.45 11.56 -3.18
CA ALA A 104 11.15 10.25 -3.23
C ALA A 104 12.35 10.16 -2.27
N ASN A 105 12.97 11.31 -1.96
CA ASN A 105 14.06 11.43 -0.97
C ASN A 105 13.64 11.00 0.45
N LYS A 106 12.35 10.95 0.79
CA LYS A 106 11.85 10.35 2.05
C LYS A 106 12.32 8.90 2.23
N LEU A 107 12.60 8.17 1.14
CA LEU A 107 13.18 6.82 1.20
C LEU A 107 14.60 6.80 1.75
N ILE A 108 15.41 7.84 1.47
CA ILE A 108 16.80 7.94 1.94
C ILE A 108 16.81 7.99 3.48
N PHE A 109 15.88 8.74 4.06
CA PHE A 109 15.69 8.79 5.51
C PHE A 109 15.30 7.43 6.11
N PHE A 110 14.60 6.57 5.35
CA PHE A 110 14.19 5.24 5.79
C PHE A 110 15.23 4.13 5.55
N ASN A 111 16.16 4.33 4.63
CA ASN A 111 17.18 3.33 4.30
C ASN A 111 18.43 3.42 5.18
N GLY A 112 18.55 4.45 6.02
CA GLY A 112 19.58 4.47 7.05
C GLY A 112 20.98 4.82 6.57
N ASP A 113 21.15 5.53 5.44
CA ASP A 113 22.45 6.10 5.06
C ASP A 113 22.67 7.46 5.72
N GLY A 114 22.45 7.51 7.04
CA GLY A 114 23.01 8.53 7.91
C GLY A 114 24.47 8.24 8.31
N LYS A 115 25.15 7.34 7.59
CA LYS A 115 26.59 7.10 7.73
C LYS A 115 27.34 8.07 6.81
N ASP A 116 27.84 9.13 7.42
CA ASP A 116 29.05 9.82 6.98
C ASP A 116 30.14 8.78 6.67
N ASP A 117 30.87 8.95 5.57
CA ASP A 117 31.86 8.03 5.00
C ASP A 117 33.01 7.71 5.97
N THR A 118 32.79 6.79 6.93
CA THR A 118 33.88 6.11 7.64
C THR A 118 33.58 4.63 7.79
N ASP A 119 34.27 3.84 6.95
CA ASP A 119 34.60 2.41 7.06
C ASP A 119 34.09 1.67 8.32
N THR A 120 33.10 0.78 8.11
CA THR A 120 33.14 -0.59 8.67
C THR A 120 32.14 -1.49 7.93
N ASP A 121 32.69 -2.43 7.16
CA ASP A 121 32.00 -3.66 6.73
C ASP A 121 31.78 -4.55 7.97
N GLU A 122 30.66 -4.38 8.66
CA GLU A 122 30.13 -5.40 9.56
C GLU A 122 28.63 -5.55 9.28
N ASP A 123 28.25 -6.70 8.73
CA ASP A 123 26.88 -7.17 8.61
C ASP A 123 26.27 -7.30 10.02
N GLU A 124 25.74 -6.21 10.56
CA GLU A 124 24.85 -6.25 11.73
C GLU A 124 23.50 -6.84 11.29
N GLU A 125 23.33 -8.13 11.54
CA GLU A 125 22.02 -8.80 11.48
C GLU A 125 21.13 -8.20 12.58
N TYR A 126 20.34 -7.18 12.23
CA TYR A 126 19.33 -6.63 13.13
C TYR A 126 18.34 -7.74 13.49
N GLU A 127 18.32 -8.17 14.76
CA GLU A 127 17.26 -9.06 15.25
C GLU A 127 15.93 -8.31 15.09
N GLU A 128 15.15 -8.64 14.05
CA GLU A 128 13.78 -8.16 13.90
C GLU A 128 12.99 -8.54 15.15
N ASP A 129 12.59 -7.53 15.94
CA ASP A 129 11.74 -7.72 17.12
C ASP A 129 10.49 -8.54 16.73
N GLU A 130 10.13 -9.55 17.52
CA GLU A 130 8.96 -10.40 17.22
C GLU A 130 7.69 -9.58 16.98
N GLU A 131 7.53 -8.47 17.71
CA GLU A 131 6.41 -7.54 17.55
C GLU A 131 6.36 -6.90 16.16
N GLU A 132 7.51 -6.64 15.53
CA GLU A 132 7.56 -6.12 14.17
C GLU A 132 7.16 -7.17 13.14
N ARG A 133 7.53 -8.44 13.37
CA ARG A 133 7.15 -9.57 12.49
C ARG A 133 5.66 -9.80 12.43
N LEU A 134 4.95 -9.63 13.56
CA LEU A 134 3.49 -9.79 13.65
C LEU A 134 2.71 -8.86 12.71
N HIS A 135 3.30 -7.72 12.35
CA HIS A 135 2.67 -6.72 11.49
C HIS A 135 3.06 -6.88 10.01
N THR A 136 3.81 -7.93 9.66
CA THR A 136 4.17 -8.19 8.27
C THR A 136 2.99 -8.73 7.49
N LEU A 137 2.89 -8.36 6.21
CA LEU A 137 1.87 -8.89 5.30
C LEU A 137 1.94 -10.42 5.23
N ASN A 138 3.17 -10.96 5.23
CA ASN A 138 3.40 -12.41 5.24
C ASN A 138 2.74 -13.06 6.46
N TYR A 139 3.06 -12.57 7.66
CA TYR A 139 2.54 -13.14 8.89
C TYR A 139 1.01 -13.09 8.95
N ILE A 140 0.40 -11.95 8.60
CA ILE A 140 -1.06 -11.78 8.62
C ILE A 140 -1.72 -12.77 7.65
N LEU A 141 -1.20 -12.89 6.42
CA LEU A 141 -1.77 -13.80 5.43
C LEU A 141 -1.60 -15.27 5.85
N ASP A 142 -0.42 -15.64 6.34
CA ASP A 142 -0.11 -17.01 6.76
C ASP A 142 -0.95 -17.46 7.97
N THR A 143 -1.36 -16.51 8.82
CA THR A 143 -2.21 -16.78 10.01
C THR A 143 -3.72 -16.63 9.75
N SER A 144 -4.12 -15.99 8.65
CA SER A 144 -5.53 -15.67 8.36
C SER A 144 -6.42 -16.86 7.92
N HIS A 145 -5.88 -18.10 7.83
CA HIS A 145 -6.61 -19.30 7.39
C HIS A 145 -7.37 -19.16 6.04
N ILE A 146 -6.98 -18.20 5.18
CA ILE A 146 -7.57 -18.01 3.85
C ILE A 146 -6.82 -18.83 2.79
N LEU A 147 -7.51 -19.11 1.68
CA LEU A 147 -6.96 -19.86 0.55
C LEU A 147 -5.75 -19.15 -0.09
N THR A 148 -4.79 -19.93 -0.58
CA THR A 148 -3.53 -19.43 -1.19
C THR A 148 -3.77 -18.46 -2.34
N ASP A 149 -4.82 -18.69 -3.14
CA ASP A 149 -5.16 -17.82 -4.26
C ASP A 149 -5.61 -16.43 -3.77
N HIS A 150 -6.33 -16.37 -2.65
CA HIS A 150 -6.72 -15.10 -2.01
C HIS A 150 -5.52 -14.40 -1.37
N GLN A 151 -4.59 -15.15 -0.78
CA GLN A 151 -3.34 -14.56 -0.28
C GLN A 151 -2.54 -13.93 -1.42
N THR A 152 -2.42 -14.65 -2.54
CA THR A 152 -1.74 -14.15 -3.75
C THR A 152 -2.45 -12.91 -4.29
N PHE A 153 -3.78 -12.93 -4.32
CA PHE A 153 -4.60 -11.80 -4.72
C PHE A 153 -4.33 -10.56 -3.86
N ILE A 154 -4.34 -10.68 -2.53
CA ILE A 154 -4.05 -9.56 -1.60
C ILE A 154 -2.63 -9.01 -1.80
N ARG A 155 -1.65 -9.88 -2.04
CA ARG A 155 -0.25 -9.46 -2.32
C ARG A 155 -0.13 -8.65 -3.61
N ARG A 156 -0.97 -8.93 -4.61
CA ARG A 156 -1.01 -8.17 -5.86
C ARG A 156 -1.73 -6.83 -5.71
N ILE A 157 -2.59 -6.67 -4.70
CA ILE A 157 -3.20 -5.38 -4.36
C ILE A 157 -2.19 -4.50 -3.62
N LEU A 158 -1.53 -5.03 -2.59
CA LEU A 158 -0.65 -4.26 -1.71
C LEU A 158 0.80 -4.33 -2.17
N THR A 159 1.11 -3.47 -3.13
CA THR A 159 2.45 -3.35 -3.72
C THR A 159 2.88 -1.89 -3.86
N TRP A 160 4.19 -1.68 -3.79
CA TRP A 160 4.84 -0.38 -3.99
C TRP A 160 4.68 0.18 -5.41
N SER A 161 4.58 -0.70 -6.41
CA SER A 161 4.50 -0.32 -7.82
C SER A 161 3.05 -0.14 -8.24
N ILE A 162 2.72 1.02 -8.79
CA ILE A 162 1.39 1.26 -9.36
C ILE A 162 1.18 0.34 -10.57
N LYS A 163 2.25 0.13 -11.36
CA LYS A 163 2.20 -0.68 -12.59
C LYS A 163 1.97 -2.16 -12.32
N ASN A 164 2.53 -2.69 -11.23
CA ASN A 164 2.38 -4.09 -10.85
C ASN A 164 1.16 -4.35 -9.97
N ARG A 165 0.45 -3.30 -9.55
CA ARG A 165 -0.78 -3.40 -8.78
C ARG A 165 -1.87 -4.01 -9.66
N ILE A 166 -2.59 -4.98 -9.11
CA ILE A 166 -3.66 -5.67 -9.83
C ILE A 166 -4.68 -4.69 -10.42
N SER A 167 -5.09 -4.91 -11.67
CA SER A 167 -6.07 -4.06 -12.33
C SER A 167 -7.50 -4.41 -11.93
N ILE A 168 -8.45 -3.52 -12.19
CA ILE A 168 -9.88 -3.78 -11.96
C ILE A 168 -10.36 -4.98 -12.79
N GLU A 169 -9.89 -5.10 -14.03
CA GLU A 169 -10.25 -6.20 -14.93
C GLU A 169 -9.81 -7.55 -14.36
N GLU A 170 -8.60 -7.61 -13.79
CA GLU A 170 -8.10 -8.81 -13.13
C GLU A 170 -8.85 -9.13 -11.84
N ILE A 171 -9.26 -8.12 -11.08
CA ILE A 171 -10.12 -8.28 -9.90
C ILE A 171 -11.46 -8.90 -10.30
N LEU A 172 -12.10 -8.37 -11.35
CA LEU A 172 -13.37 -8.88 -11.82
C LEU A 172 -13.25 -10.33 -12.31
N ALA A 173 -12.19 -10.65 -13.07
CA ALA A 173 -11.93 -12.02 -13.53
C ALA A 173 -11.73 -13.00 -12.37
N PHE A 174 -11.04 -12.59 -11.30
CA PHE A 174 -10.88 -13.39 -10.09
C PHE A 174 -12.24 -13.66 -9.41
N VAL A 175 -13.08 -12.63 -9.26
CA VAL A 175 -14.40 -12.76 -8.62
C VAL A 175 -15.37 -13.60 -9.47
N GLU A 176 -15.33 -13.49 -10.79
CA GLU A 176 -16.17 -14.31 -11.69
C GLU A 176 -15.79 -15.79 -11.61
N HIS A 177 -14.50 -16.10 -11.50
CA HIS A 177 -14.02 -17.47 -11.33
C HIS A 177 -14.49 -18.10 -10.02
N GLU A 178 -14.48 -17.35 -8.91
CA GLU A 178 -14.95 -17.82 -7.59
C GLU A 178 -16.46 -18.08 -7.54
N ASN A 179 -17.24 -17.38 -8.38
CA ASN A 179 -18.70 -17.50 -8.41
C ASN A 179 -19.22 -18.52 -9.45
N SER A 180 -18.32 -19.17 -10.19
CA SER A 180 -18.65 -20.15 -11.25
C SER A 180 -18.62 -21.58 -10.71
#